data_AF-A0AAE4CN35-F1
#
_entry.id   AF-A0AAE4CN35-F1
#
_cell.length_a   1.000
_cell.length_b   1.000
_cell.length_c   1.000
_cell.angle_alpha   90.00
_cell.angle_beta   90.00
_cell.angle_gamma   90.00
#
_symmetry.space_group_name_H-M   'P 1'
#
loop_
_entity.id
_entity.type
_entity.pdbx_description
1 polymer ?
#
loop_
_entity_poly.entity_id
_entity_poly.type
_entity_poly.pdbx_seq_one_letter_code
_entity_poly.pdbx_strand_id
1 'polypeptide(L)'
;MNTEHHEGAHTVRSRHGNGPAFYAIPEKPQAWLDLLDGGQVEVHAALPMRYYLAAEQTLGVRLPADHAPLPQFISHEQARPFHLVFVSATSRPNRKDYGADGFAHIAQVLANRYPAPWRFTMITSTEATSVHRAEFEVLAGLDAVDCLDVFASADIVIGNDTGLTHLAALTKRLDGTGPQVIGLYGRHAYTKWTTGVDRHHAIATPFSQMLAAADRCPVRDHLDDALWSDAAKLTDIPAKLIADFAGQLATR
;
A
#
# COMPACT_ATOMS: atom_id res chain seq x y z
N MET A 1 1.59 -5.13 -33.15
CA MET A 1 1.22 -6.39 -32.47
C MET A 1 0.45 -6.02 -31.23
N ASN A 2 -0.85 -6.34 -31.22
CA ASN A 2 -1.75 -6.11 -30.10
C ASN A 2 -1.52 -7.22 -29.08
N THR A 3 -0.90 -6.92 -27.94
CA THR A 3 -0.88 -7.83 -26.79
C THR A 3 -2.09 -7.53 -25.93
N GLU A 4 -3.22 -8.12 -26.30
CA GLU A 4 -4.34 -8.31 -25.37
C GLU A 4 -3.87 -9.31 -24.31
N HIS A 5 -3.43 -8.80 -23.16
CA HIS A 5 -3.32 -9.62 -21.97
C HIS A 5 -4.74 -9.93 -21.49
N HIS A 6 -5.20 -11.15 -21.76
CA HIS A 6 -6.30 -11.75 -21.00
C HIS A 6 -5.83 -11.96 -19.55
N GLU A 7 -5.88 -10.90 -18.73
CA GLU A 7 -5.88 -11.05 -17.27
C GLU A 7 -7.20 -11.73 -16.90
N GLY A 8 -7.15 -13.05 -16.77
CA GLY A 8 -8.28 -13.85 -16.32
C GLY A 8 -8.74 -13.36 -14.95
N ALA A 9 -10.03 -13.03 -14.83
CA ALA A 9 -10.61 -12.54 -13.60
C ALA A 9 -10.37 -13.55 -12.45
N HIS A 10 -9.65 -13.13 -11.41
CA HIS A 10 -9.44 -13.95 -10.23
C HIS A 10 -10.82 -14.34 -9.66
N THR A 11 -11.15 -15.63 -9.78
CA THR A 11 -12.46 -16.16 -9.42
C THR A 11 -12.32 -16.87 -8.08
N VAL A 12 -13.01 -16.37 -7.05
CA VAL A 12 -13.14 -17.09 -5.78
C VAL A 12 -14.25 -18.13 -5.93
N ARG A 13 -13.92 -19.41 -5.71
CA ARG A 13 -14.88 -20.53 -5.74
C ARG A 13 -14.99 -21.15 -4.36
N SER A 14 -16.20 -21.58 -3.99
CA SER A 14 -16.37 -22.46 -2.83
C SER A 14 -15.91 -23.88 -3.17
N ARG A 15 -15.54 -24.65 -2.13
CA ARG A 15 -15.04 -26.04 -2.25
C ARG A 15 -16.04 -26.99 -2.94
N HIS A 16 -17.30 -26.59 -3.06
CA HIS A 16 -18.36 -27.30 -3.75
C HIS A 16 -18.67 -26.53 -5.04
N GLY A 17 -18.17 -26.99 -6.18
CA GLY A 17 -18.05 -26.27 -7.46
C GLY A 17 -19.31 -25.66 -8.11
N ASN A 18 -20.44 -25.59 -7.41
CA ASN A 18 -21.68 -24.91 -7.79
C ASN A 18 -21.93 -23.61 -6.98
N GLY A 19 -20.96 -23.15 -6.19
CA GLY A 19 -21.10 -21.89 -5.44
C GLY A 19 -21.08 -20.63 -6.32
N PRO A 20 -21.60 -19.48 -5.82
CA PRO A 20 -21.51 -18.21 -6.52
C PRO A 20 -20.05 -17.84 -6.80
N ALA A 21 -19.79 -17.35 -8.01
CA ALA A 21 -18.48 -16.88 -8.45
C ALA A 21 -18.35 -15.38 -8.18
N PHE A 22 -17.29 -14.98 -7.50
CA PHE A 22 -16.97 -13.57 -7.27
C PHE A 22 -15.76 -13.18 -8.11
N TYR A 23 -15.93 -12.14 -8.91
CA TYR A 23 -14.85 -11.56 -9.70
C TYR A 23 -14.19 -10.43 -8.92
N ALA A 24 -12.95 -10.66 -8.48
CA ALA A 24 -12.14 -9.64 -7.83
C ALA A 24 -11.56 -8.68 -8.89
N ILE A 25 -12.39 -7.76 -9.38
CA ILE A 25 -12.00 -6.71 -10.33
C ILE A 25 -11.82 -5.40 -9.54
N PRO A 26 -10.58 -4.99 -9.23
CA PRO A 26 -10.32 -3.92 -8.26
C PRO A 26 -10.80 -2.55 -8.72
N GLU A 27 -10.99 -2.36 -10.01
CA GLU A 27 -11.56 -1.16 -10.62
C GLU A 27 -13.04 -0.96 -10.21
N LYS A 28 -13.81 -2.06 -10.12
CA LYS A 28 -15.28 -2.03 -10.02
C LYS A 28 -15.86 -1.55 -8.67
N PRO A 29 -15.44 -2.08 -7.51
CA PRO A 29 -16.17 -1.85 -6.26
C PRO A 29 -16.12 -0.36 -5.86
N GLN A 30 -17.29 0.19 -5.59
CA GLN A 30 -17.50 1.56 -5.13
C GLN A 30 -17.30 1.68 -3.62
N ALA A 31 -17.09 2.89 -3.12
CA ALA A 31 -17.15 3.17 -1.70
C ALA A 31 -18.55 2.87 -1.18
N TRP A 32 -18.63 2.21 -0.02
CA TRP A 32 -19.91 1.94 0.64
C TRP A 32 -20.11 2.89 1.81
N LEU A 33 -21.37 3.26 2.02
CA LEU A 33 -21.81 4.01 3.17
C LEU A 33 -22.70 3.09 4.00
N ASP A 34 -22.35 2.86 5.26
CA ASP A 34 -23.22 2.18 6.22
C ASP A 34 -23.77 3.21 7.20
N LEU A 35 -25.07 3.13 7.48
CA LEU A 35 -25.72 4.02 8.44
C LEU A 35 -25.63 3.38 9.82
N LEU A 36 -24.88 4.03 10.70
CA LEU A 36 -24.76 3.61 12.09
C LEU A 36 -25.86 4.28 12.93
N ASP A 37 -26.12 3.69 14.11
CA ASP A 37 -27.02 4.28 15.09
C ASP A 37 -26.59 5.71 15.46
N GLY A 38 -27.57 6.56 15.76
CA GLY A 38 -27.31 7.95 16.12
C GLY A 38 -26.99 8.87 14.92
N GLY A 39 -27.28 8.44 13.69
CA GLY A 39 -27.15 9.27 12.49
C GLY A 39 -25.71 9.43 12.00
N GLN A 40 -24.81 8.57 12.46
CA GLN A 40 -23.44 8.52 11.95
C GLN A 40 -23.38 7.71 10.65
N VAL A 41 -22.43 8.06 9.78
CA VAL A 41 -22.20 7.35 8.52
C VAL A 41 -20.79 6.78 8.57
N GLU A 42 -20.67 5.46 8.44
CA GLU A 42 -19.39 4.80 8.23
C GLU A 42 -19.08 4.75 6.73
N VAL A 43 -17.85 5.13 6.35
CA VAL A 43 -17.38 5.12 4.97
C VAL A 43 -16.39 3.99 4.76
N HIS A 44 -16.81 2.92 4.09
CA HIS A 44 -15.94 1.80 3.76
C HIS A 44 -15.19 2.07 2.46
N ALA A 45 -14.09 2.82 2.59
CA ALA A 45 -13.28 3.22 1.45
C ALA A 45 -12.23 2.16 1.05
N ALA A 46 -11.69 1.37 1.98
CA ALA A 46 -10.61 0.42 1.68
C ALA A 46 -11.08 -0.76 0.83
N LEU A 47 -10.27 -1.16 -0.16
CA LEU A 47 -10.63 -2.16 -1.16
C LEU A 47 -11.07 -3.52 -0.56
N PRO A 48 -10.42 -4.09 0.47
CA PRO A 48 -10.87 -5.35 1.08
C PRO A 48 -12.31 -5.28 1.60
N MET A 49 -12.67 -4.20 2.28
CA MET A 49 -14.02 -4.03 2.81
C MET A 49 -15.05 -3.81 1.70
N ARG A 50 -14.69 -3.13 0.62
CA ARG A 50 -15.60 -2.98 -0.52
C ARG A 50 -15.95 -4.30 -1.19
N TYR A 51 -14.99 -5.22 -1.29
CA TYR A 51 -15.25 -6.56 -1.79
C TYR A 51 -16.14 -7.36 -0.84
N TYR A 52 -15.89 -7.23 0.46
CA TYR A 52 -16.70 -7.88 1.48
C TYR A 52 -18.17 -7.48 1.40
N LEU A 53 -18.45 -6.18 1.38
CA LEU A 53 -19.80 -5.64 1.28
C LEU A 53 -20.46 -5.95 -0.07
N ALA A 54 -19.70 -5.96 -1.17
CA ALA A 54 -20.22 -6.43 -2.45
C ALA A 54 -20.64 -7.91 -2.41
N ALA A 55 -19.91 -8.74 -1.65
CA ALA A 55 -20.29 -10.13 -1.44
C ALA A 55 -21.56 -10.26 -0.59
N GLU A 56 -21.69 -9.50 0.50
CA GLU A 56 -22.92 -9.46 1.31
C GLU A 56 -24.15 -9.11 0.47
N GLN A 57 -24.04 -8.09 -0.37
CA GLN A 57 -25.14 -7.66 -1.24
C GLN A 57 -25.50 -8.69 -2.29
N THR A 58 -24.49 -9.33 -2.90
CA THR A 58 -24.72 -10.38 -3.89
C THR A 58 -25.42 -11.59 -3.26
N LEU A 59 -25.09 -11.91 -2.00
CA LEU A 59 -25.68 -13.03 -1.27
C LEU A 59 -27.01 -12.69 -0.60
N GLY A 60 -27.32 -11.41 -0.39
CA GLY A 60 -28.50 -10.95 0.35
C GLY A 60 -28.45 -11.26 1.85
N VAL A 61 -27.25 -11.44 2.42
CA VAL A 61 -27.05 -11.75 3.85
C VAL A 61 -25.91 -10.92 4.43
N ARG A 62 -25.98 -10.65 5.74
CA ARG A 62 -24.83 -10.13 6.49
C ARG A 62 -23.88 -11.27 6.82
N LEU A 63 -22.62 -11.05 6.52
CA LEU A 63 -21.53 -11.96 6.82
C LEU A 63 -20.93 -11.57 8.21
N PRO A 64 -20.16 -12.45 8.87
CA PRO A 64 -19.85 -12.30 10.30
C PRO A 64 -18.73 -11.30 10.65
N ALA A 65 -18.05 -10.71 9.67
CA ALA A 65 -16.95 -9.78 9.91
C ALA A 65 -17.50 -8.36 10.07
N ASP A 66 -17.15 -7.76 11.19
CA ASP A 66 -17.42 -6.37 11.55
C ASP A 66 -16.29 -5.41 11.11
N HIS A 67 -15.20 -5.95 10.57
CA HIS A 67 -14.06 -5.21 10.05
C HIS A 67 -13.59 -5.78 8.71
N ALA A 68 -12.68 -5.04 8.05
CA ALA A 68 -12.09 -5.48 6.79
C ALA A 68 -11.54 -6.92 6.92
N PRO A 69 -11.97 -7.87 6.06
CA PRO A 69 -11.45 -9.23 6.11
C PRO A 69 -10.04 -9.24 5.53
N LEU A 70 -9.05 -9.32 6.40
CA LEU A 70 -7.64 -9.24 6.03
C LEU A 70 -6.93 -10.58 6.24
N PRO A 71 -6.08 -11.01 5.30
CA PRO A 71 -5.20 -12.13 5.54
C PRO A 71 -4.22 -11.79 6.67
N GLN A 72 -3.82 -12.80 7.43
CA GLN A 72 -2.83 -12.65 8.50
C GLN A 72 -1.49 -13.24 8.03
N PHE A 73 -0.45 -12.42 8.06
CA PHE A 73 0.92 -12.85 7.83
C PHE A 73 1.73 -12.63 9.10
N ILE A 74 2.11 -13.72 9.76
CA ILE A 74 2.79 -13.68 11.06
C ILE A 74 4.27 -13.99 10.85
N SER A 75 5.13 -13.17 11.44
CA SER A 75 6.58 -13.41 11.53
C SER A 75 7.01 -13.50 13.00
N HIS A 76 8.12 -14.22 13.22
CA HIS A 76 8.77 -14.37 14.51
C HIS A 76 9.80 -13.28 14.82
N GLU A 77 10.09 -12.39 13.87
CA GLU A 77 11.00 -11.27 14.09
C GLU A 77 10.47 -10.27 15.13
N GLN A 78 11.40 -9.58 15.78
CA GLN A 78 11.12 -8.52 16.73
C GLN A 78 11.40 -7.15 16.10
N ALA A 79 10.66 -6.13 16.55
CA ALA A 79 10.89 -4.75 16.14
C ALA A 79 12.33 -4.33 16.46
N ARG A 80 13.00 -3.73 15.47
CA ARG A 80 14.31 -3.12 15.60
C ARG A 80 14.11 -1.60 15.63
N PRO A 81 14.34 -0.95 16.79
CA PRO A 81 14.15 0.48 16.91
C PRO A 81 14.87 1.29 15.82
N PHE A 82 14.16 2.23 15.22
CA PHE A 82 14.64 3.12 14.14
C PHE A 82 15.07 2.39 12.87
N HIS A 83 14.61 1.15 12.66
CA HIS A 83 14.78 0.44 11.40
C HIS A 83 13.68 0.85 10.41
N LEU A 84 14.10 1.45 9.30
CA LEU A 84 13.22 1.91 8.25
C LEU A 84 13.51 1.18 6.95
N VAL A 85 12.48 0.56 6.37
CA VAL A 85 12.56 -0.20 5.13
C VAL A 85 11.92 0.59 4.00
N PHE A 86 12.65 0.75 2.90
CA PHE A 86 12.16 1.34 1.66
C PHE A 86 11.78 0.25 0.65
N VAL A 87 10.56 0.30 0.11
CA VAL A 87 10.08 -0.61 -0.93
C VAL A 87 10.09 0.12 -2.27
N SER A 88 11.16 -0.06 -3.03
CA SER A 88 11.31 0.50 -4.38
C SER A 88 10.77 -0.41 -5.48
N ALA A 89 10.68 -1.72 -5.21
CA ALA A 89 10.20 -2.70 -6.17
C ALA A 89 8.77 -2.39 -6.65
N THR A 90 8.63 -2.07 -7.94
CA THR A 90 7.35 -1.78 -8.59
C THR A 90 7.28 -2.40 -9.98
N SER A 91 6.10 -2.88 -10.37
CA SER A 91 5.84 -3.43 -11.70
C SER A 91 5.66 -2.35 -12.78
N ARG A 92 5.65 -1.06 -12.40
CA ARG A 92 5.49 0.07 -13.32
C ARG A 92 6.48 1.20 -12.99
N PRO A 93 7.79 0.99 -13.18
CA PRO A 93 8.83 1.95 -12.76
C PRO A 93 8.61 3.34 -13.36
N ASN A 94 8.29 3.41 -14.66
CA ASN A 94 8.07 4.67 -15.36
C ASN A 94 6.83 5.48 -14.90
N ARG A 95 6.00 4.96 -13.98
CA ARG A 95 4.73 5.59 -13.58
C ARG A 95 4.42 5.54 -12.09
N LYS A 96 5.04 4.64 -11.34
CA LYS A 96 4.74 4.37 -9.92
C LYS A 96 5.98 4.30 -9.05
N ASP A 97 7.13 4.74 -9.55
CA ASP A 97 8.35 4.71 -8.77
C ASP A 97 8.68 6.12 -8.25
N TYR A 98 8.82 6.24 -6.94
CA TYR A 98 9.46 7.39 -6.31
C TYR A 98 10.98 7.40 -6.56
N GLY A 99 11.56 6.23 -6.83
CA GLY A 99 12.95 6.04 -7.21
C GLY A 99 13.88 5.94 -6.00
N ALA A 100 14.98 5.21 -6.19
CA ALA A 100 16.01 5.02 -5.16
C ALA A 100 16.63 6.36 -4.71
N ASP A 101 16.79 7.32 -5.62
CA ASP A 101 17.31 8.66 -5.30
C ASP A 101 16.35 9.46 -4.42
N GLY A 102 15.05 9.36 -4.69
CA GLY A 102 14.04 9.94 -3.83
C GLY A 102 14.10 9.36 -2.42
N PHE A 103 14.20 8.03 -2.28
CA PHE A 103 14.32 7.38 -0.99
C PHE A 103 15.63 7.72 -0.26
N ALA A 104 16.76 7.82 -0.97
CA ALA A 104 18.02 8.34 -0.45
C ALA A 104 17.85 9.74 0.16
N HIS A 105 17.15 10.62 -0.56
CA HIS A 105 16.89 11.97 -0.08
C HIS A 105 15.99 11.98 1.17
N ILE A 106 14.97 11.10 1.26
CA ILE A 106 14.16 10.94 2.47
C ILE A 106 15.04 10.51 3.65
N ALA A 107 15.86 9.47 3.48
CA ALA A 107 16.74 8.96 4.52
C ALA A 107 17.70 10.05 5.03
N GLN A 108 18.26 10.84 4.12
CA GLN A 108 19.14 11.96 4.47
C GLN A 108 18.39 13.06 5.26
N VAL A 109 17.20 13.47 4.81
CA VAL A 109 16.41 14.48 5.52
C VAL A 109 16.01 13.99 6.91
N LEU A 110 15.61 12.72 7.02
CA LEU A 110 15.22 12.11 8.28
C LEU A 110 16.39 12.06 9.26
N ALA A 111 17.55 11.55 8.85
CA ALA A 111 18.75 11.46 9.67
C ALA A 111 19.25 12.84 10.15
N ASN A 112 19.12 13.86 9.30
CA ASN A 112 19.53 15.23 9.65
C ASN A 112 18.57 15.91 10.63
N ARG A 113 17.28 15.60 10.56
CA ARG A 113 16.23 16.34 11.30
C ARG A 113 15.80 15.65 12.59
N TYR A 114 15.94 14.33 12.66
CA TYR A 114 15.55 13.50 13.80
C TYR A 114 16.77 12.70 14.27
N PRO A 115 17.54 13.19 15.25
CA PRO A 115 18.72 12.50 15.74
C PRO A 115 18.34 11.17 16.42
N ALA A 116 18.55 10.06 15.72
CA ALA A 116 18.30 8.71 16.19
C ALA A 116 19.25 7.72 15.46
N PRO A 117 19.47 6.51 16.00
CA PRO A 117 20.35 5.51 15.38
C PRO A 117 19.66 4.80 14.21
N TRP A 118 19.25 5.57 13.21
CA TRP A 118 18.53 5.07 12.04
C TRP A 118 19.30 3.97 11.32
N ARG A 119 18.57 2.91 10.97
CA ARG A 119 19.04 1.86 10.06
C ARG A 119 18.14 1.85 8.85
N PHE A 120 18.72 1.88 7.67
CA PHE A 120 17.96 1.90 6.43
C PHE A 120 18.22 0.65 5.60
N THR A 121 17.12 0.00 5.21
CA THR A 121 17.14 -1.13 4.28
C THR A 121 16.33 -0.76 3.06
N MET A 122 16.76 -1.16 1.87
CA MET A 122 16.02 -0.96 0.62
C MET A 122 15.75 -2.29 -0.06
N ILE A 123 14.47 -2.59 -0.29
CA ILE A 123 14.03 -3.73 -1.09
C ILE A 123 13.86 -3.27 -2.55
N THR A 124 14.54 -3.94 -3.47
CA THR A 124 14.51 -3.65 -4.91
C THR A 124 14.07 -4.88 -5.71
N SER A 125 13.61 -4.70 -6.94
CA SER A 125 13.39 -5.83 -7.86
C SER A 125 14.72 -6.40 -8.34
N THR A 126 14.71 -7.65 -8.83
CA THR A 126 15.87 -8.29 -9.49
C THR A 126 16.33 -7.55 -10.75
N GLU A 127 15.39 -6.92 -11.45
CA GLU A 127 15.63 -6.18 -12.69
C GLU A 127 16.04 -4.72 -12.45
N ALA A 128 16.04 -4.26 -11.20
CA ALA A 128 16.52 -2.93 -10.87
C ALA A 128 18.01 -2.83 -11.24
N THR A 129 18.41 -1.71 -11.84
CA THR A 129 19.82 -1.40 -12.03
C THR A 129 20.52 -1.47 -10.68
N SER A 130 21.71 -2.07 -10.59
CA SER A 130 22.42 -2.16 -9.31
C SER A 130 22.63 -0.76 -8.73
N VAL A 131 21.86 -0.45 -7.69
CA VAL A 131 21.92 0.82 -6.98
C VAL A 131 22.83 0.60 -5.77
N HIS A 132 24.12 0.91 -5.93
CA HIS A 132 25.02 1.01 -4.77
C HIS A 132 24.77 2.35 -4.07
N ARG A 133 24.25 2.28 -2.84
CA ARG A 133 23.96 3.42 -1.98
C ARG A 133 24.47 3.07 -0.58
N ALA A 134 25.51 3.78 -0.13
CA ALA A 134 26.22 3.45 1.11
C ALA A 134 25.36 3.62 2.36
N GLU A 135 24.28 4.39 2.24
CA GLU A 135 23.29 4.63 3.28
C GLU A 135 22.31 3.45 3.49
N PHE A 136 22.24 2.49 2.55
CA PHE A 136 21.27 1.40 2.57
C PHE A 136 21.93 0.01 2.63
N GLU A 137 21.35 -0.87 3.44
CA GLU A 137 21.42 -2.30 3.16
C GLU A 137 20.43 -2.65 2.02
N VAL A 138 20.93 -3.06 0.86
CA VAL A 138 20.09 -3.34 -0.32
C VAL A 138 19.78 -4.83 -0.40
N LEU A 139 18.49 -5.17 -0.38
CA LEU A 139 17.97 -6.52 -0.53
C LEU A 139 17.25 -6.64 -1.88
N ALA A 140 17.95 -7.20 -2.87
CA ALA A 140 17.43 -7.31 -4.22
C ALA A 140 16.72 -8.64 -4.45
N GLY A 141 15.51 -8.57 -5.03
CA GLY A 141 14.84 -9.75 -5.57
C GLY A 141 14.32 -10.75 -4.55
N LEU A 142 14.08 -10.31 -3.31
CA LEU A 142 13.43 -11.14 -2.31
C LEU A 142 12.06 -11.58 -2.80
N ASP A 143 11.70 -12.83 -2.48
CA ASP A 143 10.33 -13.27 -2.64
C ASP A 143 9.44 -12.62 -1.56
N ALA A 144 8.12 -12.73 -1.74
CA ALA A 144 7.17 -12.10 -0.82
C ALA A 144 7.24 -12.70 0.60
N VAL A 145 7.58 -13.97 0.75
CA VAL A 145 7.65 -14.66 2.05
C VAL A 145 8.87 -14.17 2.82
N ASP A 146 10.02 -14.08 2.17
CA ASP A 146 11.26 -13.57 2.76
C ASP A 146 11.12 -12.10 3.19
N CYS A 147 10.31 -11.31 2.47
CA CYS A 147 10.02 -9.93 2.87
C CYS A 147 9.28 -9.83 4.21
N LEU A 148 8.56 -10.88 4.66
CA LEU A 148 7.78 -10.83 5.89
C LEU A 148 8.66 -10.56 7.11
N ASP A 149 9.81 -11.22 7.20
CA ASP A 149 10.74 -11.06 8.33
C ASP A 149 11.39 -9.67 8.30
N VAL A 150 11.76 -9.18 7.11
CA VAL A 150 12.28 -7.82 6.95
C VAL A 150 11.25 -6.79 7.42
N PHE A 151 9.98 -6.91 6.99
CA PHE A 151 8.91 -5.99 7.40
C PHE A 151 8.57 -6.10 8.88
N ALA A 152 8.54 -7.30 9.44
CA ALA A 152 8.28 -7.50 10.86
C ALA A 152 9.40 -6.91 11.73
N SER A 153 10.65 -6.93 11.26
CA SER A 153 11.76 -6.31 11.97
C SER A 153 11.75 -4.77 11.92
N ALA A 154 11.09 -4.17 10.92
CA ALA A 154 11.07 -2.73 10.74
C ALA A 154 10.13 -2.01 11.72
N ASP A 155 10.49 -0.79 12.12
CA ASP A 155 9.55 0.12 12.78
C ASP A 155 8.65 0.81 11.76
N ILE A 156 9.24 1.22 10.63
CA ILE A 156 8.57 1.95 9.57
C ILE A 156 8.90 1.31 8.22
N VAL A 157 7.89 1.18 7.36
CA VAL A 157 8.06 0.83 5.95
C VAL A 157 7.54 1.99 5.11
N ILE A 158 8.31 2.45 4.12
CA ILE A 158 7.91 3.47 3.15
C ILE A 158 7.99 2.84 1.77
N GLY A 159 6.91 2.90 1.00
CA GLY A 159 6.89 2.21 -0.29
C GLY A 159 5.98 2.85 -1.31
N ASN A 160 6.30 2.57 -2.57
CA ASN A 160 5.39 2.83 -3.69
C ASN A 160 4.07 2.04 -3.51
N ASP A 161 2.98 2.44 -4.16
CA ASP A 161 1.74 1.64 -4.19
C ASP A 161 1.90 0.33 -4.99
N THR A 162 2.37 -0.70 -4.27
CA THR A 162 2.71 -2.04 -4.77
C THR A 162 2.32 -3.11 -3.76
N GLY A 163 2.20 -4.36 -4.23
CA GLY A 163 1.82 -5.49 -3.39
C GLY A 163 2.72 -5.69 -2.16
N LEU A 164 4.01 -5.36 -2.24
CA LEU A 164 4.94 -5.48 -1.12
C LEU A 164 4.68 -4.44 -0.02
N THR A 165 4.29 -3.22 -0.39
CA THR A 165 3.87 -2.21 0.60
C THR A 165 2.57 -2.63 1.30
N HIS A 166 1.62 -3.21 0.56
CA HIS A 166 0.41 -3.81 1.14
C HIS A 166 0.75 -4.99 2.06
N LEU A 167 1.71 -5.83 1.66
CA LEU A 167 2.18 -6.96 2.46
C LEU A 167 2.79 -6.49 3.78
N ALA A 168 3.66 -5.48 3.74
CA ALA A 168 4.24 -4.87 4.94
C ALA A 168 3.17 -4.40 5.93
N ALA A 169 2.08 -3.80 5.43
CA ALA A 169 0.98 -3.33 6.27
C ALA A 169 0.20 -4.49 6.91
N LEU A 170 0.14 -5.64 6.24
CA LEU A 170 -0.55 -6.84 6.71
C LEU A 170 0.34 -7.75 7.57
N THR A 171 1.66 -7.56 7.51
CA THR A 171 2.62 -8.23 8.38
C THR A 171 2.33 -7.90 9.85
N LYS A 172 2.36 -8.94 10.67
CA LYS A 172 2.24 -8.88 12.13
C LYS A 172 3.38 -9.65 12.79
N ARG A 173 3.80 -9.13 13.94
CA ARG A 173 4.67 -9.80 14.90
C ARG A 173 3.83 -10.68 15.82
N LEU A 174 4.50 -11.50 16.64
CA LEU A 174 3.84 -12.38 17.62
C LEU A 174 3.03 -11.63 18.68
N ASP A 175 3.41 -10.39 19.00
CA ASP A 175 2.68 -9.52 19.94
C ASP A 175 1.44 -8.85 19.30
N GLY A 176 1.15 -9.16 18.03
CA GLY A 176 0.04 -8.60 17.27
C GLY A 176 0.31 -7.23 16.65
N THR A 177 1.45 -6.61 16.95
CA THR A 177 1.90 -5.34 16.36
C THR A 177 2.49 -5.55 14.96
N GLY A 178 2.80 -4.47 14.26
CA GLY A 178 3.51 -4.50 12.98
C GLY A 178 4.18 -3.16 12.70
N PRO A 179 4.88 -3.01 11.56
CA PRO A 179 5.46 -1.73 11.19
C PRO A 179 4.38 -0.69 10.90
N GLN A 180 4.70 0.58 11.15
CA GLN A 180 3.95 1.68 10.53
C GLN A 180 4.29 1.71 9.04
N VAL A 181 3.29 1.76 8.17
CA VAL A 181 3.50 1.71 6.72
C VAL A 181 3.03 3.00 6.09
N ILE A 182 3.88 3.61 5.27
CA ILE A 182 3.60 4.83 4.52
C ILE A 182 3.60 4.47 3.02
N GLY A 183 2.41 4.33 2.45
CA GLY A 183 2.24 4.15 1.02
C GLY A 183 2.31 5.49 0.27
N LEU A 184 3.05 5.52 -0.84
CA LEU A 184 3.15 6.66 -1.74
C LEU A 184 2.22 6.47 -2.94
N TYR A 185 1.25 7.38 -3.08
CA TYR A 185 0.17 7.26 -4.06
C TYR A 185 0.18 8.40 -5.09
N GLY A 186 0.40 8.05 -6.35
CA GLY A 186 0.45 9.03 -7.45
C GLY A 186 -0.80 9.04 -8.33
N ARG A 187 -1.26 7.84 -8.69
CA ARG A 187 -2.28 7.66 -9.74
C ARG A 187 -3.44 6.76 -9.33
N HIS A 188 -3.55 6.48 -8.04
CA HIS A 188 -4.57 5.62 -7.47
C HIS A 188 -5.17 6.33 -6.26
N ALA A 189 -6.48 6.19 -6.06
CA ALA A 189 -7.16 6.71 -4.87
C ALA A 189 -6.58 6.05 -3.61
N TYR A 190 -5.88 6.82 -2.77
CA TYR A 190 -5.18 6.28 -1.60
C TYR A 190 -6.13 5.69 -0.54
N THR A 191 -7.36 6.19 -0.47
CA THR A 191 -8.42 5.66 0.42
C THR A 191 -8.98 4.32 -0.07
N LYS A 192 -8.91 4.06 -1.38
CA LYS A 192 -9.34 2.80 -2.00
C LYS A 192 -8.23 1.77 -1.96
N TRP A 193 -7.06 2.12 -2.48
CA TRP A 193 -5.92 1.23 -2.65
C TRP A 193 -5.11 1.14 -1.36
N THR A 194 -5.77 0.83 -0.25
CA THR A 194 -5.16 0.57 1.06
C THR A 194 -5.71 -0.74 1.60
N THR A 195 -5.00 -1.30 2.58
CA THR A 195 -5.41 -2.51 3.29
C THR A 195 -6.49 -2.21 4.34
N GLY A 196 -6.65 -0.95 4.77
CA GLY A 196 -7.63 -0.56 5.78
C GLY A 196 -7.22 -0.87 7.22
N VAL A 197 -5.97 -1.29 7.46
CA VAL A 197 -5.41 -1.35 8.83
C VAL A 197 -4.97 0.05 9.28
N ASP A 198 -5.12 0.34 10.57
CA ASP A 198 -4.80 1.67 11.14
C ASP A 198 -3.34 2.11 10.97
N ARG A 199 -2.43 1.14 10.81
CA ARG A 199 -0.99 1.39 10.60
C ARG A 199 -0.61 1.60 9.14
N HIS A 200 -1.55 1.58 8.20
CA HIS A 200 -1.31 1.81 6.78
C HIS A 200 -1.72 3.23 6.39
N HIS A 201 -0.74 4.12 6.44
CA HIS A 201 -0.85 5.54 6.12
C HIS A 201 -0.61 5.78 4.63
N ALA A 202 -1.05 6.96 4.17
CA ALA A 202 -0.87 7.39 2.81
C ALA A 202 -0.28 8.80 2.72
N ILE A 203 0.70 8.97 1.83
CA ILE A 203 1.07 10.28 1.30
C ILE A 203 0.76 10.26 -0.19
N ALA A 204 -0.02 11.22 -0.64
CA ALA A 204 -0.64 11.20 -1.94
C ALA A 204 -0.39 12.50 -2.71
N THR A 205 -0.18 12.38 -4.01
CA THR A 205 -0.18 13.50 -4.94
C THR A 205 -1.57 14.14 -5.04
N PRO A 206 -1.69 15.39 -5.52
CA PRO A 206 -3.00 16.02 -5.72
C PRO A 206 -3.94 15.22 -6.63
N PHE A 207 -3.41 14.56 -7.67
CA PHE A 207 -4.23 13.70 -8.53
C PHE A 207 -4.78 12.48 -7.76
N SER A 208 -3.96 11.80 -6.97
CA SER A 208 -4.41 10.71 -6.11
C SER A 208 -5.47 11.17 -5.10
N GLN A 209 -5.34 12.37 -4.55
CA GLN A 209 -6.33 12.97 -3.65
C GLN A 209 -7.67 13.24 -4.36
N MET A 210 -7.63 13.78 -5.58
CA MET A 210 -8.85 13.96 -6.39
C MET A 210 -9.53 12.61 -6.66
N LEU A 211 -8.77 11.59 -7.04
CA LEU A 211 -9.32 10.24 -7.26
C LEU A 211 -9.99 9.69 -5.99
N ALA A 212 -9.37 9.90 -4.82
CA ALA A 212 -9.94 9.49 -3.55
C ALA A 212 -11.23 10.23 -3.21
N ALA A 213 -11.26 11.56 -3.39
CA ALA A 213 -12.42 12.38 -3.10
C ALA A 213 -13.61 12.07 -4.02
N ALA A 214 -13.35 11.76 -5.29
CA ALA A 214 -14.39 11.48 -6.29
C ALA A 214 -14.74 9.99 -6.42
N ASP A 215 -14.17 9.12 -5.58
CA ASP A 215 -14.20 7.66 -5.71
C ASP A 215 -13.89 7.16 -7.14
N ARG A 216 -12.90 7.79 -7.80
CA ARG A 216 -12.53 7.51 -9.20
C ARG A 216 -11.36 6.53 -9.32
N CYS A 217 -11.36 5.81 -10.43
CA CYS A 217 -10.29 4.91 -10.83
C CYS A 217 -9.90 5.22 -12.30
N PRO A 218 -8.63 5.54 -12.59
CA PRO A 218 -8.26 5.95 -13.94
C PRO A 218 -8.59 4.92 -15.02
N VAL A 219 -8.46 3.63 -14.72
CA VAL A 219 -8.78 2.55 -15.65
C VAL A 219 -10.30 2.43 -15.84
N ARG A 220 -11.07 2.41 -14.76
CA ARG A 220 -12.55 2.31 -14.82
C ARG A 220 -13.19 3.50 -15.54
N ASP A 221 -12.72 4.70 -15.19
CA ASP A 221 -13.35 5.97 -15.58
C ASP A 221 -12.65 6.62 -16.78
N HIS A 222 -11.70 5.92 -17.41
CA HIS A 222 -10.93 6.38 -18.56
C HIS A 222 -10.28 7.76 -18.35
N LEU A 223 -9.70 7.99 -17.17
CA LEU A 223 -9.03 9.24 -16.85
C LEU A 223 -7.58 9.21 -17.34
N ASP A 224 -7.21 10.21 -18.13
CA ASP A 224 -5.83 10.42 -18.57
C ASP A 224 -5.03 11.15 -17.49
N ASP A 225 -4.08 10.44 -16.89
CA ASP A 225 -3.18 11.00 -15.88
C ASP A 225 -2.15 11.96 -16.46
N ALA A 226 -1.89 11.92 -17.77
CA ALA A 226 -1.01 12.89 -18.43
C ALA A 226 -1.55 14.33 -18.36
N LEU A 227 -2.88 14.50 -18.30
CA LEU A 227 -3.53 15.81 -18.16
C LEU A 227 -3.23 16.47 -16.80
N TRP A 228 -2.81 15.68 -15.82
CA TRP A 228 -2.45 16.16 -14.48
C TRP A 228 -0.96 16.46 -14.34
N SER A 229 -0.14 16.11 -15.35
CA SER A 229 1.30 16.39 -15.39
C SER A 229 1.98 16.03 -14.05
N ASP A 230 2.70 16.97 -13.47
CA ASP A 230 3.40 16.91 -12.19
C ASP A 230 2.49 16.54 -11.01
N ALA A 231 1.21 16.94 -11.05
CA ALA A 231 0.27 16.61 -9.99
C ALA A 231 -0.07 15.11 -9.88
N ALA A 232 0.36 14.28 -10.83
CA ALA A 232 0.24 12.82 -10.79
C ALA A 232 1.58 12.09 -10.49
N LYS A 233 2.72 12.78 -10.53
CA LYS A 233 4.04 12.16 -10.39
C LYS A 233 4.39 11.97 -8.92
N LEU A 234 4.81 10.75 -8.55
CA LEU A 234 5.26 10.46 -7.19
C LEU A 234 6.48 11.28 -6.80
N THR A 235 7.41 11.50 -7.73
CA THR A 235 8.64 12.28 -7.52
C THR A 235 8.39 13.72 -7.07
N ASP A 236 7.18 14.24 -7.27
CA ASP A 236 6.82 15.61 -6.89
C ASP A 236 6.28 15.68 -5.45
N ILE A 237 6.10 14.54 -4.79
CA ILE A 237 5.88 14.51 -3.33
C ILE A 237 7.20 14.90 -2.66
N PRO A 238 7.24 15.98 -1.86
CA PRO A 238 8.50 16.42 -1.26
C PRO A 238 9.05 15.38 -0.27
N ALA A 239 10.31 14.98 -0.43
CA ALA A 239 10.99 14.07 0.49
C ALA A 239 10.93 14.54 1.95
N LYS A 240 10.99 15.86 2.16
CA LYS A 240 10.85 16.47 3.49
C LYS A 240 9.50 16.16 4.13
N LEU A 241 8.41 16.19 3.36
CA LEU A 241 7.08 15.87 3.89
C LEU A 241 7.03 14.41 4.37
N ILE A 242 7.61 13.50 3.58
CA ILE A 242 7.66 12.07 3.89
C ILE A 242 8.55 11.82 5.13
N ALA A 243 9.72 12.44 5.18
CA ALA A 243 10.64 12.34 6.32
C ALA A 243 10.04 12.93 7.61
N ASP A 244 9.36 14.08 7.53
CA ASP A 244 8.71 14.70 8.68
C ASP A 244 7.62 13.78 9.27
N PHE A 245 6.81 13.17 8.40
CA PHE A 245 5.76 12.25 8.84
C PHE A 245 6.34 10.95 9.42
N ALA A 246 7.35 10.36 8.77
CA ALA A 246 8.05 9.19 9.29
C ALA A 246 8.72 9.46 10.64
N GLY A 247 9.38 10.61 10.80
CA GLY A 247 10.01 11.02 12.05
C GLY A 247 9.00 11.14 13.20
N GLN A 248 7.81 11.71 12.93
CA GLN A 248 6.74 11.78 13.93
C GLN A 248 6.25 10.40 14.36
N LEU A 249 6.13 9.46 13.42
CA LEU A 249 5.71 8.09 13.73
C LEU A 249 6.75 7.33 14.57
N ALA A 250 8.04 7.53 14.31
CA ALA A 250 9.13 6.87 15.05
C ALA A 250 9.32 7.40 16.48
N THR A 251 8.81 8.59 16.79
CA THR A 251 8.95 9.23 18.10
C THR A 251 7.71 9.13 18.99
N ARG A 252 6.67 8.43 18.54
CA ARG A 252 5.46 8.13 19.34
C ARG A 252 5.67 6.89 20.19
#